data_AF-A0A537FXN2-F1
#
_entry.id   AF-A0A537FXN2-F1
#
_cell.length_a   1.000
_cell.length_b   1.000
_cell.length_c   1.000
_cell.angle_alpha   90.00
_cell.angle_beta   90.00
_cell.angle_gamma   90.00
#
_symmetry.space_group_name_H-M   'P 1'
#
loop_
_entity.id
_entity.type
_entity.pdbx_description
1 polymer ?
#
loop_
_entity_poly.entity_id
_entity_poly.type
_entity_poly.pdbx_seq_one_letter_code
_entity_poly.pdbx_strand_id
1 'polypeptide(L)'
;HTDWRFQVSHFQSQRQVVACDLRGHGSTPGRPEECTISHYGGDVAALLGKLDFEKSILVGHSMGCRVVLEAARLEPGRVGAIVLIDGGRRLSADPARGVVYADFADALFSQMFL
;
A
#
# COMPACT_ATOMS: atom_id res chain seq x y z
N HIS A 1 -2.79 -13.73 -6.18
CA HIS A 1 -3.58 -14.85 -5.63
C HIS A 1 -4.97 -14.33 -5.23
N THR A 2 -6.01 -15.16 -5.31
CA THR A 2 -7.44 -14.77 -5.38
C THR A 2 -8.06 -14.20 -4.09
N ASP A 3 -7.25 -13.77 -3.13
CA ASP A 3 -7.65 -13.38 -1.78
C ASP A 3 -8.68 -12.23 -1.79
N TRP A 4 -8.55 -11.33 -2.77
CA TRP A 4 -9.44 -10.18 -2.93
C TRP A 4 -10.59 -10.41 -3.91
N ARG A 5 -10.80 -11.64 -4.42
CA ARG A 5 -11.76 -11.89 -5.52
C ARG A 5 -13.18 -11.41 -5.21
N PHE A 6 -13.62 -11.54 -3.97
CA PHE A 6 -14.97 -11.14 -3.59
C PHE A 6 -15.11 -9.62 -3.50
N GLN A 7 -14.08 -8.94 -3.00
CA GLN A 7 -14.01 -7.48 -2.92
C GLN A 7 -13.90 -6.88 -4.32
N VAL A 8 -13.02 -7.43 -5.16
CA VAL A 8 -12.92 -7.04 -6.58
C VAL A 8 -14.27 -7.19 -7.25
N SER A 9 -14.91 -8.37 -7.14
CA SER A 9 -16.22 -8.62 -7.74
C SER A 9 -17.31 -7.67 -7.26
N HIS A 10 -17.30 -7.30 -5.98
CA HIS A 10 -18.28 -6.38 -5.42
C HIS A 10 -18.08 -4.94 -5.92
N PHE A 11 -16.85 -4.43 -5.84
CA PHE A 11 -16.56 -3.01 -6.12
C PHE A 11 -16.39 -2.67 -7.61
N GLN A 12 -16.02 -3.65 -8.46
CA GLN A 12 -15.74 -3.39 -9.90
C GLN A 12 -16.95 -2.85 -10.68
N SER A 13 -18.18 -3.02 -10.17
CA SER A 13 -19.39 -2.48 -10.79
C SER A 13 -19.49 -0.95 -10.73
N GLN A 14 -18.76 -0.30 -9.82
CA GLN A 14 -18.86 1.14 -9.55
C GLN A 14 -17.51 1.85 -9.43
N ARG A 15 -16.41 1.09 -9.42
CA ARG A 15 -15.05 1.60 -9.23
C ARG A 15 -14.10 0.82 -10.13
N GLN A 16 -13.02 1.46 -10.55
CA GLN A 16 -11.89 0.72 -11.07
C GLN A 16 -11.16 0.07 -9.88
N VAL A 17 -10.98 -1.25 -9.93
CA VAL A 17 -10.39 -2.02 -8.83
C VAL A 17 -9.22 -2.81 -9.37
N VAL A 18 -8.08 -2.72 -8.68
CA VAL A 18 -6.87 -3.45 -9.02
C VAL A 18 -6.39 -4.19 -7.80
N ALA A 19 -6.28 -5.51 -7.91
CA ALA A 19 -5.56 -6.35 -6.98
C ALA A 19 -4.28 -6.81 -7.67
N CYS A 20 -3.12 -6.47 -7.10
CA CYS A 20 -1.82 -6.80 -7.68
C CYS A 20 -1.12 -7.90 -6.86
N ASP A 21 -0.37 -8.75 -7.57
CA ASP A 21 0.57 -9.66 -6.94
C ASP A 21 1.87 -8.92 -6.65
N LEU A 22 2.24 -8.81 -5.37
CA LEU A 22 3.50 -8.21 -4.97
C LEU A 22 4.68 -9.01 -5.53
N ARG A 23 5.82 -8.35 -5.71
CA ARG A 23 7.09 -8.98 -6.09
C ARG A 23 7.35 -10.24 -5.24
N GLY A 24 7.70 -11.34 -5.92
CA GLY A 24 7.93 -12.64 -5.29
C GLY A 24 6.69 -13.37 -4.79
N HIS A 25 5.47 -12.88 -5.10
CA HIS A 25 4.20 -13.50 -4.73
C HIS A 25 3.36 -13.80 -5.96
N GLY A 26 2.54 -14.85 -5.85
CA GLY A 26 1.60 -15.23 -6.91
C GLY A 26 2.30 -15.40 -8.25
N SER A 27 1.91 -14.61 -9.25
CA SER A 27 2.49 -14.63 -10.60
C SER A 27 3.62 -13.61 -10.82
N THR A 28 3.94 -12.76 -9.84
CA THR A 28 4.99 -11.75 -9.98
C THR A 28 6.33 -12.31 -9.49
N PRO A 29 7.36 -12.43 -10.35
CA PRO A 29 8.68 -12.92 -9.94
C PRO A 29 9.34 -11.98 -8.93
N GLY A 30 10.29 -12.49 -8.16
CA GLY A 30 11.05 -11.69 -7.20
C GLY A 30 12.23 -12.47 -6.64
N ARG A 31 13.35 -11.77 -6.42
CA ARG A 31 14.49 -12.32 -5.70
C ARG A 31 14.32 -12.06 -4.19
N PRO A 32 14.68 -13.00 -3.29
CA PRO A 32 14.46 -12.85 -1.85
C PRO A 32 15.00 -11.53 -1.26
N GLU A 33 16.16 -11.06 -1.73
CA GLU A 33 16.79 -9.81 -1.31
C GLU A 33 16.03 -8.54 -1.75
N GLU A 34 15.19 -8.66 -2.78
CA GLU A 34 14.35 -7.56 -3.27
C GLU A 34 12.97 -7.54 -2.60
N CYS A 35 12.60 -8.62 -1.92
CA CYS A 35 11.31 -8.84 -1.26
C CYS A 35 11.22 -8.08 0.08
N THR A 36 11.27 -6.75 0.02
CA THR A 36 11.22 -5.85 1.19
C THR A 36 10.02 -4.93 1.15
N ILE A 37 9.57 -4.43 2.31
CA ILE A 37 8.45 -3.46 2.40
C ILE A 37 8.70 -2.22 1.53
N SER A 38 9.94 -1.73 1.48
CA SER A 38 10.30 -0.56 0.68
C SER A 38 10.11 -0.81 -0.82
N HIS A 39 10.58 -1.96 -1.33
CA HIS A 39 10.36 -2.32 -2.73
C HIS A 39 8.88 -2.60 -3.03
N TYR A 40 8.16 -3.29 -2.14
CA TYR A 40 6.73 -3.53 -2.33
C TYR A 40 5.93 -2.22 -2.38
N GLY A 41 6.22 -1.28 -1.47
CA GLY A 41 5.57 0.03 -1.46
C GLY A 41 5.90 0.83 -2.71
N GLY A 42 7.16 0.78 -3.16
CA GLY A 42 7.61 1.39 -4.42
C GLY A 42 6.91 0.80 -5.65
N ASP A 43 6.73 -0.53 -5.70
CA ASP A 43 6.01 -1.20 -6.78
C ASP A 43 4.54 -0.75 -6.84
N VAL A 44 3.87 -0.63 -5.68
CA VAL A 44 2.49 -0.12 -5.60
C VAL A 44 2.41 1.37 -5.99
N ALA A 45 3.33 2.20 -5.51
CA ALA A 45 3.41 3.61 -5.89
C ALA A 45 3.60 3.79 -7.41
N ALA A 46 4.51 3.01 -8.01
CA ALA A 46 4.71 2.99 -9.45
C ALA A 46 3.45 2.55 -10.21
N LEU A 47 2.68 1.61 -9.66
CA LEU A 47 1.40 1.18 -10.25
C LEU A 47 0.37 2.30 -10.24
N LEU A 48 0.26 3.08 -9.15
CA LEU A 48 -0.63 4.24 -9.08
C LEU A 48 -0.33 5.25 -10.18
N GLY A 49 0.96 5.56 -10.40
CA GLY A 49 1.38 6.44 -11.48
C GLY A 49 1.10 5.88 -12.87
N LYS A 50 1.37 4.58 -13.10
CA LYS A 50 1.17 3.94 -14.41
C LYS A 50 -0.28 3.79 -14.82
N LEU A 51 -1.17 3.58 -13.85
CA LEU A 51 -2.61 3.44 -14.09
C LEU A 51 -3.36 4.78 -14.05
N ASP A 52 -2.62 5.87 -13.86
CA ASP A 52 -3.12 7.23 -13.69
C ASP A 52 -4.23 7.34 -12.65
N PHE A 53 -4.04 6.65 -11.53
CA PHE A 53 -4.98 6.76 -10.44
C PHE A 53 -4.73 8.03 -9.64
N GLU A 54 -5.81 8.79 -9.47
CA GLU A 54 -5.89 9.96 -8.60
C GLU A 54 -6.81 9.67 -7.42
N LYS A 55 -6.44 10.13 -6.22
CA LYS A 55 -7.22 9.94 -4.98
C LYS A 55 -7.62 8.48 -4.71
N SER A 56 -6.71 7.55 -4.95
CA SER A 56 -6.91 6.11 -4.73
C SER A 56 -7.20 5.77 -3.28
N ILE A 57 -8.02 4.73 -3.07
CA ILE A 57 -8.16 4.07 -1.78
C ILE A 57 -7.19 2.88 -1.78
N LEU A 58 -6.17 2.93 -0.94
CA LEU A 58 -5.26 1.81 -0.77
C LEU A 58 -5.75 0.88 0.34
N VAL A 59 -5.80 -0.42 0.05
CA VAL A 59 -6.27 -1.43 1.00
C VAL A 59 -5.13 -2.43 1.23
N GLY A 60 -4.72 -2.58 2.49
CA GLY A 60 -3.68 -3.52 2.90
C GLY A 60 -4.20 -4.51 3.94
N HIS A 61 -3.77 -5.77 3.86
CA HIS A 61 -4.04 -6.80 4.87
C HIS A 61 -2.73 -7.35 5.43
N SER A 62 -2.61 -7.48 6.76
CA SER A 62 -1.41 -8.01 7.44
C SER A 62 -0.13 -7.28 7.00
N MET A 63 0.82 -7.97 6.33
CA MET A 63 2.00 -7.34 5.73
C MET A 63 1.63 -6.21 4.75
N GLY A 64 0.54 -6.37 4.00
CA GLY A 64 0.05 -5.39 3.04
C GLY A 64 -0.28 -4.03 3.66
N CYS A 65 -0.61 -3.97 4.95
CA CYS A 65 -0.80 -2.70 5.67
C CYS A 65 0.46 -1.82 5.63
N ARG A 66 1.63 -2.44 5.83
CA ARG A 66 2.93 -1.75 5.76
C ARG A 66 3.28 -1.34 4.32
N VAL A 67 2.90 -2.16 3.35
CA VAL A 67 3.12 -1.88 1.93
C VAL A 67 2.32 -0.65 1.46
N VAL A 68 1.03 -0.59 1.77
CA VAL A 68 0.18 0.54 1.36
C VAL A 68 0.54 1.84 2.07
N LEU A 69 1.02 1.76 3.32
CA LEU A 69 1.55 2.93 4.04
C LEU A 69 2.82 3.47 3.38
N GLU A 70 3.75 2.59 2.98
CA GLU A 70 4.96 3.01 2.27
C GLU A 70 4.63 3.60 0.88
N ALA A 71 3.66 3.01 0.16
CA ALA A 71 3.20 3.56 -1.12
C ALA A 71 2.60 4.97 -0.96
N ALA A 72 1.76 5.17 0.05
CA ALA A 72 1.18 6.48 0.36
C ALA A 72 2.24 7.51 0.78
N ARG A 73 3.32 7.08 1.42
CA ARG A 73 4.46 7.93 1.74
C ARG A 73 5.21 8.40 0.50
N LEU A 74 5.34 7.54 -0.51
CA LEU A 74 6.01 7.86 -1.76
C LEU A 74 5.15 8.74 -2.68
N GLU A 75 3.83 8.54 -2.69
CA GLU A 75 2.88 9.23 -3.59
C GLU A 75 1.67 9.83 -2.85
N PRO A 76 1.88 10.73 -1.86
CA PRO A 76 0.79 11.21 -0.99
C PRO A 76 -0.31 11.95 -1.76
N GLY A 77 0.03 12.65 -2.86
CA GLY A 77 -0.94 13.36 -3.69
C GLY A 77 -1.92 12.46 -4.46
N ARG A 78 -1.61 11.17 -4.60
CA ARG A 78 -2.43 10.19 -5.32
C ARG A 78 -3.30 9.32 -4.41
N VAL A 79 -3.19 9.45 -3.09
CA VAL A 79 -3.91 8.63 -2.10
C VAL A 79 -4.97 9.45 -1.39
N GLY A 80 -6.24 9.06 -1.55
CA GLY A 80 -7.38 9.71 -0.91
C GLY A 80 -7.85 9.02 0.37
N ALA A 81 -7.57 7.72 0.52
CA ALA A 81 -7.89 6.94 1.72
C ALA A 81 -6.96 5.73 1.89
N ILE A 82 -6.78 5.27 3.14
CA ILE A 82 -6.08 4.01 3.45
C ILE A 82 -6.95 3.16 4.36
N VAL A 83 -7.07 1.87 4.03
CA VAL A 83 -7.75 0.85 4.84
C VAL A 83 -6.73 -0.20 5.27
N LEU A 84 -6.58 -0.40 6.58
CA LEU A 84 -5.69 -1.38 7.18
C LEU A 84 -6.51 -2.51 7.80
N ILE A 85 -6.31 -3.74 7.34
CA ILE A 85 -7.02 -4.92 7.82
C ILE A 85 -6.02 -5.82 8.56
N ASP A 86 -6.29 -6.07 9.83
CA ASP A 86 -5.51 -7.00 10.67
C ASP A 86 -3.99 -6.79 10.58
N GLY A 87 -3.57 -5.51 10.58
CA GLY A 87 -2.17 -5.11 10.52
C GLY A 87 -1.96 -3.79 11.24
N GLY A 88 -0.81 -3.64 11.89
CA GLY A 88 -0.50 -2.45 12.69
C GLY A 88 0.02 -1.28 11.84
N ARG A 89 -0.24 -0.05 12.31
CA ARG A 89 0.34 1.20 11.75
C ARG A 89 1.87 1.31 11.87
N ARG A 90 2.50 0.41 12.62
CA ARG A 90 3.94 0.43 12.85
C ARG A 90 4.66 -0.26 11.70
N LEU A 91 5.23 0.55 10.82
CA LEU A 91 6.39 0.11 10.03
C LEU A 91 7.48 -0.23 11.05
N SER A 92 8.02 -1.45 11.00
CA SER A 92 9.12 -1.83 11.90
C SER A 92 10.24 -0.82 11.74
N ALA A 93 10.70 -0.25 12.85
CA ALA A 93 11.84 0.64 12.86
C ALA A 93 13.05 -0.11 12.29
N ASP A 94 13.69 0.45 11.27
CA ASP A 94 15.07 0.16 10.97
C ASP A 94 15.91 0.89 12.03
N PRO A 95 16.62 0.20 12.95
CA PRO A 95 17.43 0.84 13.96
C PRO A 95 18.54 1.72 13.37
N ALA A 96 18.95 1.48 12.12
CA ALA A 96 19.97 2.26 11.43
C ALA A 96 19.42 3.52 10.75
N ARG A 97 18.10 3.64 10.58
CA ARG A 97 17.45 4.77 9.88
C ARG A 97 16.57 5.66 10.75
N GLY A 98 16.44 5.38 12.04
CA GLY A 98 16.03 6.38 13.04
C GLY A 98 14.70 7.10 12.83
N VAL A 99 13.82 6.62 11.94
CA VAL A 99 12.50 7.24 11.71
C VAL A 99 11.42 6.29 12.19
N VAL A 100 10.78 6.67 13.29
CA VAL A 100 9.52 6.08 13.73
C VAL A 100 8.42 6.73 12.89
N TYR A 101 7.88 6.01 11.91
CA TYR A 101 6.80 6.50 11.03
C TYR A 101 5.43 6.74 11.72
N ALA A 102 5.39 6.72 13.05
CA ALA A 102 4.18 7.12 13.79
C ALA A 102 3.77 8.55 13.42
N ASP A 103 4.74 9.46 13.30
CA ASP A 103 4.50 10.86 12.96
C ASP A 103 3.95 11.04 11.54
N PHE A 104 4.37 10.19 10.59
CA PHE A 104 3.86 10.25 9.21
C PHE A 104 2.43 9.73 9.10
N ALA A 105 2.11 8.59 9.75
CA ALA A 105 0.75 8.09 9.78
C ALA A 105 -0.17 9.14 10.43
N ASP A 106 0.24 9.69 11.58
CA ASP A 106 -0.54 10.68 12.31
C ASP A 106 -0.68 12.01 11.52
N ALA A 107 0.33 12.42 10.74
CA ALA A 107 0.28 13.56 9.83
C ALA A 107 -0.60 13.33 8.58
N LEU A 108 -0.52 12.14 7.96
CA LEU A 108 -1.36 11.75 6.83
C LEU A 108 -2.84 11.78 7.22
N PHE A 109 -3.16 11.24 8.41
CA PHE A 109 -4.52 11.34 8.98
C PHE A 109 -4.93 12.80 9.23
N SER A 110 -4.04 13.64 9.76
CA SER A 110 -4.36 15.05 10.02
C SER A 110 -4.63 15.86 8.75
N GLN A 111 -4.04 15.50 7.62
CA GLN A 111 -4.23 16.20 6.33
C GLN A 111 -5.35 15.63 5.46
N MET A 112 -5.80 14.39 5.69
CA MET A 112 -6.88 13.76 4.92
C MET A 112 -8.29 14.14 5.41
N PHE A 113 -8.42 14.74 6.60
CA PHE A 113 -9.70 15.12 7.22
C PHE A 113 -9.88 16.64 7.41
N LEU A 114 -9.14 17.46 6.63
CA LEU A 114 -9.34 18.92 6.52
C LEU A 114 -9.83 19.30 5.12
#